data_AF-A0A162D1L7-F1
#
_entry.id   AF-A0A162D1L7-F1
#
_cell.length_a   1.000
_cell.length_b   1.000
_cell.length_c   1.000
_cell.angle_alpha   90.00
_cell.angle_beta   90.00
_cell.angle_gamma   90.00
#
_symmetry.space_group_name_H-M   'P 1'
#
loop_
_entity.id
_entity.type
_entity.pdbx_description
1 polymer ?
#
loop_
_entity_poly.entity_id
_entity_poly.type
_entity_poly.pdbx_seq_one_letter_code
_entity_poly.pdbx_strand_id
1 'polypeptide(L)'
;MTMDKQDCMELIQSFIDEILDGDIQNFYHYDLDELSNDEKYGAYDPDNSRIANTIYVVLWGDNVPNLTFNNLGSGELYRGDTMNSFNTLMGKPNADGTSFLGVQKYTNDPTIINLAKEYHKKYHTLGNMMVLPNNRVDSARTTLNLLRGGGPWFDYFDLFLADTKNIMEGTNISNIDSRLQELVKLNRDFFDCFQGTEGFKQLSKMFYLDKYVDVQSLKVRDVFTPHARHWPVRYSEEEYSEIVAAYIKKATEIIDYRCGRMIEALEKAIA
;
A
#
# COMPACT_ATOMS: atom_id res chain seq x y z
N MET A 1 26.89 -4.39 -1.33
CA MET A 1 26.76 -5.71 -0.66
C MET A 1 25.37 -6.20 -0.98
N THR A 2 25.24 -7.37 -1.56
CA THR A 2 23.95 -8.01 -1.81
C THR A 2 23.46 -8.60 -0.49
N MET A 3 22.33 -8.12 0.03
CA MET A 3 21.69 -8.72 1.21
C MET A 3 20.94 -9.98 0.80
N ASP A 4 21.23 -11.09 1.44
CA ASP A 4 20.41 -12.30 1.34
C ASP A 4 19.26 -12.28 2.36
N LYS A 5 18.46 -13.35 2.40
CA LYS A 5 17.31 -13.43 3.32
C LYS A 5 17.74 -13.48 4.79
N GLN A 6 18.88 -14.07 5.10
CA GLN A 6 19.41 -14.13 6.46
C GLN A 6 19.85 -12.74 6.92
N ASP A 7 20.60 -12.02 6.07
CA ASP A 7 20.95 -10.61 6.31
C ASP A 7 19.69 -9.75 6.56
N CYS A 8 18.60 -10.05 5.84
CA CYS A 8 17.34 -9.36 6.01
C CYS A 8 16.69 -9.63 7.38
N MET A 9 16.65 -10.89 7.82
CA MET A 9 16.10 -11.24 9.12
C MET A 9 16.92 -10.62 10.27
N GLU A 10 18.24 -10.60 10.15
CA GLU A 10 19.13 -9.95 11.12
C GLU A 10 18.89 -8.44 11.19
N LEU A 11 18.68 -7.77 10.06
CA LEU A 11 18.36 -6.34 10.05
C LEU A 11 16.98 -6.05 10.68
N ILE A 12 15.98 -6.91 10.46
CA ILE A 12 14.67 -6.79 11.12
C ILE A 12 14.81 -6.94 12.63
N GLN A 13 15.56 -7.94 13.10
CA GLN A 13 15.77 -8.13 14.54
C GLN A 13 16.49 -6.92 15.15
N SER A 14 17.51 -6.40 14.47
CA SER A 14 18.21 -5.20 14.91
C SER A 14 17.30 -3.97 14.96
N PHE A 15 16.38 -3.82 14.00
CA PHE A 15 15.36 -2.75 14.02
C PHE A 15 14.40 -2.91 15.20
N ILE A 16 13.96 -4.15 15.48
CA ILE A 16 13.09 -4.43 16.63
C ILE A 16 13.80 -4.01 17.93
N ASP A 17 15.06 -4.40 18.11
CA ASP A 17 15.82 -4.12 19.33
C ASP A 17 16.17 -2.63 19.50
N GLU A 18 16.51 -1.94 18.40
CA GLU A 18 17.03 -0.56 18.46
C GLU A 18 15.96 0.52 18.32
N ILE A 19 14.90 0.26 17.56
CA ILE A 19 13.89 1.27 17.19
C ILE A 19 12.51 0.96 17.78
N LEU A 20 12.18 -0.32 17.94
CA LEU A 20 10.88 -0.75 18.46
C LEU A 20 10.94 -1.19 19.94
N ASP A 21 11.97 -0.79 20.68
CA ASP A 21 12.14 -1.11 22.11
C ASP A 21 12.10 -2.62 22.42
N GLY A 22 12.54 -3.46 21.47
CA GLY A 22 12.51 -4.92 21.59
C GLY A 22 11.11 -5.54 21.44
N ASP A 23 10.09 -4.77 21.08
CA ASP A 23 8.71 -5.24 20.91
C ASP A 23 8.24 -5.07 19.46
N ILE A 24 8.16 -6.19 18.73
CA ILE A 24 7.68 -6.21 17.34
C ILE A 24 6.26 -5.65 17.18
N GLN A 25 5.44 -5.66 18.25
CA GLN A 25 4.09 -5.08 18.21
C GLN A 25 4.13 -3.56 18.00
N ASN A 26 5.25 -2.88 18.27
CA ASN A 26 5.35 -1.44 18.03
C ASN A 26 5.29 -1.06 16.53
N PHE A 27 5.42 -2.02 15.60
CA PHE A 27 5.13 -1.79 14.18
C PHE A 27 3.70 -1.29 13.89
N TYR A 28 2.72 -1.54 14.77
CA TYR A 28 1.36 -1.00 14.62
C TYR A 28 1.32 0.53 14.62
N HIS A 29 2.30 1.16 15.28
CA HIS A 29 2.29 2.59 15.58
C HIS A 29 3.49 3.33 15.01
N TYR A 30 4.55 2.62 14.64
CA TYR A 30 5.76 3.24 14.12
C TYR A 30 5.54 3.86 12.72
N ASP A 31 5.73 5.17 12.62
CA ASP A 31 5.66 5.93 11.38
C ASP A 31 6.99 5.80 10.63
N LEU A 32 7.00 5.04 9.52
CA LEU A 32 8.24 4.78 8.77
C LEU A 32 8.83 6.03 8.10
N ASP A 33 8.07 7.13 7.98
CA ASP A 33 8.58 8.39 7.45
C ASP A 33 9.58 9.08 8.40
N GLU A 34 9.54 8.72 9.70
CA GLU A 34 10.54 9.13 10.69
C GLU A 34 11.96 8.64 10.32
N LEU A 35 12.07 7.61 9.47
CA LEU A 35 13.34 7.05 9.00
C LEU A 35 13.91 7.75 7.75
N SER A 36 13.31 8.84 7.26
CA SER A 36 13.72 9.48 6.00
C SER A 36 15.22 9.84 5.90
N ASN A 37 15.88 10.05 7.04
CA ASN A 37 17.32 10.37 7.14
C ASN A 37 18.14 9.28 7.85
N ASP A 38 17.55 8.13 8.17
CA ASP A 38 18.24 7.03 8.83
C ASP A 38 19.04 6.20 7.82
N GLU A 39 20.37 6.14 7.98
CA GLU A 39 21.25 5.43 7.03
C GLU A 39 21.13 3.90 7.09
N LYS A 40 20.69 3.35 8.23
CA LYS A 40 20.65 1.91 8.49
C LYS A 40 19.33 1.29 8.08
N TYR A 41 18.22 1.97 8.35
CA TYR A 41 16.85 1.46 8.20
C TYR A 41 16.02 2.26 7.19
N GLY A 42 16.42 3.49 6.90
CA GLY A 42 15.65 4.46 6.15
C GLY A 42 15.81 4.43 4.63
N ALA A 43 15.01 5.29 4.00
CA ALA A 43 15.16 5.82 2.65
C ALA A 43 14.26 7.06 2.52
N TYR A 44 14.36 7.80 1.41
CA TYR A 44 13.50 8.97 1.18
C TYR A 44 11.99 8.65 1.23
N ASP A 45 11.57 7.54 0.61
CA ASP A 45 10.18 7.09 0.64
C ASP A 45 10.00 5.97 1.69
N PRO A 46 8.99 6.05 2.58
CA PRO A 46 8.80 5.09 3.66
C PRO A 46 8.48 3.67 3.15
N ASP A 47 7.74 3.57 2.04
CA ASP A 47 7.40 2.30 1.40
C ASP A 47 8.61 1.62 0.75
N ASN A 48 9.67 2.36 0.44
CA ASN A 48 10.94 1.87 -0.09
C ASN A 48 12.09 2.02 0.92
N SER A 49 11.78 2.26 2.19
CA SER A 49 12.77 2.25 3.27
C SER A 49 13.49 0.92 3.31
N ARG A 50 14.75 0.94 3.76
CA ARG A 50 15.55 -0.28 3.85
C ARG A 50 14.87 -1.34 4.72
N ILE A 51 14.23 -0.93 5.83
CA ILE A 51 13.45 -1.86 6.67
C ILE A 51 12.22 -2.40 5.96
N ALA A 52 11.45 -1.59 5.22
CA ALA A 52 10.29 -2.06 4.46
C ALA A 52 10.69 -3.07 3.38
N ASN A 53 11.73 -2.77 2.60
CA ASN A 53 12.27 -3.66 1.57
C ASN A 53 12.73 -5.00 2.16
N THR A 54 13.38 -4.94 3.32
CA THR A 54 13.83 -6.12 4.06
C THR A 54 12.65 -7.01 4.47
N ILE A 55 11.57 -6.41 4.99
CA ILE A 55 10.35 -7.12 5.36
C ILE A 55 9.70 -7.78 4.13
N TYR A 56 9.68 -7.11 2.97
CA TYR A 56 9.13 -7.71 1.74
C TYR A 56 9.88 -8.97 1.32
N VAL A 57 11.21 -8.96 1.40
CA VAL A 57 12.04 -10.14 1.08
C VAL A 57 11.74 -11.28 2.04
N VAL A 58 11.66 -11.01 3.35
CA VAL A 58 11.41 -12.05 4.35
C VAL A 58 10.01 -12.65 4.19
N LEU A 59 8.99 -11.82 4.01
CA LEU A 59 7.60 -12.26 3.92
C LEU A 59 7.25 -12.91 2.59
N TRP A 60 7.79 -12.41 1.47
CA TRP A 60 7.30 -12.73 0.14
C TRP A 60 8.37 -13.24 -0.82
N GLY A 61 9.66 -13.12 -0.50
CA GLY A 61 10.78 -13.47 -1.38
C GLY A 61 10.77 -14.93 -1.89
N ASP A 62 10.26 -15.87 -1.09
CA ASP A 62 10.19 -17.28 -1.46
C ASP A 62 9.06 -17.58 -2.48
N ASN A 63 8.04 -16.71 -2.54
CA ASN A 63 6.83 -16.95 -3.33
C ASN A 63 6.67 -15.96 -4.50
N VAL A 64 7.33 -14.80 -4.44
CA VAL A 64 7.35 -13.81 -5.51
C VAL A 64 8.63 -13.99 -6.33
N PRO A 65 8.54 -14.29 -7.64
CA PRO A 65 9.71 -14.57 -8.45
C PRO A 65 10.75 -13.45 -8.44
N ASN A 66 12.02 -13.79 -8.17
CA ASN A 66 13.13 -12.83 -8.14
C ASN A 66 12.96 -11.65 -7.16
N LEU A 67 12.05 -11.73 -6.17
CA LEU A 67 11.95 -10.73 -5.13
C LEU A 67 13.12 -10.88 -4.15
N THR A 68 14.20 -10.17 -4.45
CA THR A 68 15.40 -10.07 -3.62
C THR A 68 15.64 -8.62 -3.25
N PHE A 69 16.46 -8.37 -2.23
CA PHE A 69 16.77 -7.02 -1.79
C PHE A 69 17.34 -6.14 -2.93
N ASN A 70 18.14 -6.73 -3.83
CA ASN A 70 18.75 -5.98 -4.93
C ASN A 70 17.77 -5.63 -6.06
N ASN A 71 16.62 -6.31 -6.12
CA ASN A 71 15.60 -6.08 -7.13
C ASN A 71 14.48 -5.16 -6.60
N LEU A 72 14.71 -4.48 -5.47
CA LEU A 72 13.77 -3.55 -4.84
C LEU A 72 14.28 -2.11 -4.94
N GLY A 73 13.39 -1.22 -5.37
CA GLY A 73 13.62 0.22 -5.36
C GLY A 73 13.32 0.91 -6.70
N SER A 74 13.67 2.19 -6.77
CA SER A 74 13.43 3.00 -7.96
C SER A 74 14.26 2.52 -9.15
N GLY A 75 13.58 2.08 -10.22
CA GLY A 75 14.23 1.55 -11.43
C GLY A 75 14.48 0.05 -11.41
N GLU A 76 14.23 -0.61 -10.28
CA GLU A 76 14.35 -2.07 -10.13
C GLU A 76 13.04 -2.79 -10.46
N LEU A 77 13.07 -4.12 -10.49
CA LEU A 77 11.93 -4.98 -10.86
C LEU A 77 10.73 -4.80 -9.94
N TYR A 78 10.97 -4.52 -8.67
CA TYR A 78 9.95 -4.36 -7.64
C TYR A 78 10.15 -3.03 -6.91
N ARG A 79 9.06 -2.50 -6.36
CA ARG A 79 9.10 -1.36 -5.44
C ARG A 79 8.08 -1.52 -4.34
N GLY A 80 8.32 -0.85 -3.23
CA GLY A 80 7.29 -0.58 -2.26
C GLY A 80 6.21 0.34 -2.81
N ASP A 81 5.00 0.15 -2.27
CA ASP A 81 3.82 0.97 -2.49
C ASP A 81 2.95 1.01 -1.23
N THR A 82 2.20 2.10 -1.06
CA THR A 82 1.16 2.25 -0.04
C THR A 82 -0.21 1.94 -0.64
N MET A 83 -0.99 1.09 0.03
CA MET A 83 -2.29 0.71 -0.51
C MET A 83 -3.33 1.83 -0.39
N ASN A 84 -3.53 2.35 0.82
CA ASN A 84 -4.48 3.44 1.08
C ASN A 84 -3.72 4.75 1.13
N SER A 85 -4.11 5.76 0.36
CA SER A 85 -3.49 7.09 0.35
C SER A 85 -4.41 8.14 0.96
N PHE A 86 -3.87 9.28 1.39
CA PHE A 86 -4.68 10.42 1.80
C PHE A 86 -4.92 11.41 0.64
N ASN A 87 -4.06 11.42 -0.38
CA ASN A 87 -3.95 12.56 -1.29
C ASN A 87 -5.23 12.81 -2.12
N THR A 88 -5.87 11.77 -2.64
CA THR A 88 -7.13 11.92 -3.40
C THR A 88 -8.25 12.56 -2.60
N LEU A 89 -8.49 12.06 -1.39
CA LEU A 89 -9.61 12.50 -0.58
C LEU A 89 -9.26 13.77 0.20
N MET A 90 -8.13 13.80 0.89
CA MET A 90 -7.76 14.86 1.85
C MET A 90 -6.88 15.94 1.23
N GLY A 91 -6.18 15.63 0.14
CA GLY A 91 -5.25 16.54 -0.54
C GLY A 91 -3.85 16.59 0.04
N LYS A 92 -2.98 17.37 -0.60
CA LYS A 92 -1.59 17.51 -0.17
C LYS A 92 -1.53 18.16 1.23
N PRO A 93 -0.69 17.65 2.15
CA PRO A 93 -0.43 18.32 3.41
C PRO A 93 0.26 19.67 3.20
N ASN A 94 0.09 20.58 4.15
CA ASN A 94 0.96 21.73 4.33
C ASN A 94 2.37 21.30 4.77
N ALA A 95 3.32 22.25 4.81
CA ALA A 95 4.73 21.96 5.08
C ALA A 95 4.98 21.31 6.45
N ASP A 96 4.13 21.56 7.44
CA ASP A 96 4.19 21.02 8.80
C ASP A 96 3.29 19.81 9.02
N GLY A 97 2.60 19.31 7.97
CA GLY A 97 1.74 18.11 8.06
C GLY A 97 0.53 18.25 8.99
N THR A 98 0.17 19.47 9.37
CA THR A 98 -0.91 19.76 10.33
C THR A 98 -2.26 20.00 9.67
N SER A 99 -2.29 20.20 8.35
CA SER A 99 -3.52 20.39 7.59
C SER A 99 -3.38 19.94 6.15
N PHE A 100 -4.51 19.66 5.50
CA PHE A 100 -4.56 19.12 4.15
C PHE A 100 -5.43 20.00 3.26
N LEU A 101 -5.00 20.23 2.02
CA LEU A 101 -5.66 21.15 1.10
C LEU A 101 -7.15 20.85 0.89
N GLY A 102 -7.49 19.57 0.73
CA GLY A 102 -8.88 19.13 0.56
C GLY A 102 -9.68 19.27 1.84
N VAL A 103 -9.11 18.94 3.00
CA VAL A 103 -9.79 19.12 4.30
C VAL A 103 -10.11 20.59 4.55
N GLN A 104 -9.12 21.49 4.41
CA GLN A 104 -9.29 22.93 4.59
C GLN A 104 -10.28 23.57 3.61
N LYS A 105 -10.46 22.95 2.44
CA LYS A 105 -11.41 23.43 1.43
C LYS A 105 -12.87 23.25 1.88
N TYR A 106 -13.18 22.21 2.66
CA TYR A 106 -14.56 21.83 2.96
C TYR A 106 -14.97 21.94 4.42
N THR A 107 -14.03 21.88 5.37
CA THR A 107 -14.37 21.94 6.80
C THR A 107 -13.29 22.63 7.62
N ASN A 108 -13.72 23.27 8.71
CA ASN A 108 -12.85 23.77 9.77
C ASN A 108 -13.02 22.99 11.09
N ASP A 109 -13.70 21.83 11.07
CA ASP A 109 -13.91 20.99 12.26
C ASP A 109 -12.56 20.47 12.79
N PRO A 110 -12.15 20.86 14.01
CA PRO A 110 -10.90 20.39 14.61
C PRO A 110 -10.83 18.86 14.74
N THR A 111 -11.97 18.19 14.87
CA THR A 111 -12.06 16.73 14.98
C THR A 111 -11.59 16.07 13.69
N ILE A 112 -12.09 16.54 12.54
CA ILE A 112 -11.74 16.00 11.22
C ILE A 112 -10.30 16.34 10.87
N ILE A 113 -9.85 17.56 11.18
CA ILE A 113 -8.45 17.97 10.97
C ILE A 113 -7.50 17.08 11.77
N ASN A 114 -7.80 16.82 13.05
CA ASN A 114 -6.97 15.96 13.88
C ASN A 114 -6.99 14.50 13.41
N LEU A 115 -8.16 13.99 12.97
CA LEU A 115 -8.25 12.66 12.37
C LEU A 115 -7.38 12.53 11.13
N ALA A 116 -7.41 13.51 10.21
CA ALA A 116 -6.58 13.51 9.01
C ALA A 116 -5.08 13.54 9.34
N LYS A 117 -4.69 14.34 10.35
CA LYS A 117 -3.31 14.41 10.83
C LYS A 117 -2.83 13.07 11.39
N GLU A 118 -3.61 12.43 12.27
CA GLU A 118 -3.23 11.12 12.83
C GLU A 118 -3.23 10.03 11.76
N TYR A 119 -4.14 10.10 10.80
CA TYR A 119 -4.15 9.18 9.66
C TYR A 119 -2.91 9.33 8.77
N HIS A 120 -2.35 10.52 8.61
CA HIS A 120 -1.13 10.73 7.83
C HIS A 120 0.08 9.98 8.41
N LYS A 121 0.15 9.82 9.73
CA LYS A 121 1.15 8.94 10.37
C LYS A 121 0.82 7.47 10.13
N LYS A 122 -0.44 7.09 10.34
CA LYS A 122 -0.92 5.71 10.10
C LYS A 122 -0.67 5.24 8.65
N TYR A 123 -0.78 6.15 7.69
CA TYR A 123 -0.49 5.93 6.27
C TYR A 123 0.92 5.37 6.01
N HIS A 124 1.90 5.74 6.83
CA HIS A 124 3.28 5.27 6.73
C HIS A 124 3.60 4.04 7.58
N THR A 125 2.61 3.42 8.23
CA THR A 125 2.86 2.22 9.05
C THR A 125 2.93 0.96 8.19
N LEU A 126 3.60 -0.07 8.72
CA LEU A 126 3.90 -1.33 8.02
C LEU A 126 2.67 -1.96 7.35
N GLY A 127 1.52 -1.95 8.03
CA GLY A 127 0.29 -2.56 7.53
C GLY A 127 -0.29 -1.91 6.26
N ASN A 128 0.16 -0.71 5.90
CA ASN A 128 -0.25 -0.06 4.65
C ASN A 128 0.69 -0.39 3.47
N MET A 129 1.83 -1.04 3.76
CA MET A 129 2.89 -1.30 2.79
C MET A 129 2.63 -2.58 1.99
N MET A 130 3.07 -2.58 0.74
CA MET A 130 2.99 -3.71 -0.19
C MET A 130 4.13 -3.61 -1.20
N VAL A 131 4.61 -4.73 -1.70
CA VAL A 131 5.49 -4.75 -2.87
C VAL A 131 4.67 -4.93 -4.14
N LEU A 132 4.96 -4.13 -5.16
CA LEU A 132 4.39 -4.27 -6.50
C LEU A 132 5.51 -4.37 -7.55
N PRO A 133 5.26 -5.06 -8.67
CA PRO A 133 6.21 -5.08 -9.77
C PRO A 133 6.22 -3.70 -10.46
N ASN A 134 7.39 -3.28 -10.95
CA ASN A 134 7.69 -1.89 -11.24
C ASN A 134 8.12 -1.65 -12.69
N ASN A 135 7.95 -2.62 -13.59
CA ASN A 135 8.18 -2.38 -15.02
C ASN A 135 7.26 -1.28 -15.53
N ARG A 136 7.79 -0.48 -16.45
CA ARG A 136 7.19 0.75 -16.94
C ARG A 136 6.68 0.57 -18.37
N VAL A 137 5.52 1.15 -18.67
CA VAL A 137 5.10 1.41 -20.04
C VAL A 137 5.80 2.68 -20.51
N ASP A 138 6.79 2.55 -21.39
CA ASP A 138 7.61 3.69 -21.85
C ASP A 138 6.81 4.76 -22.60
N SER A 139 5.85 4.35 -23.43
CA SER A 139 5.02 5.25 -24.25
C SER A 139 4.17 6.18 -23.38
N ALA A 140 3.64 5.67 -22.26
CA ALA A 140 2.81 6.40 -21.31
C ALA A 140 3.59 6.90 -20.09
N ARG A 141 4.89 6.60 -20.01
CA ARG A 141 5.80 6.95 -18.92
C ARG A 141 5.30 6.52 -17.53
N THR A 142 4.54 5.42 -17.43
CA THR A 142 3.81 5.04 -16.22
C THR A 142 4.16 3.63 -15.71
N THR A 143 4.05 3.41 -14.41
CA THR A 143 4.17 2.13 -13.70
C THR A 143 2.83 1.81 -13.02
N LEU A 144 2.68 0.64 -12.37
CA LEU A 144 1.45 0.33 -11.61
C LEU A 144 1.16 1.38 -10.53
N ASN A 145 2.16 1.76 -9.75
CA ASN A 145 2.05 2.79 -8.70
C ASN A 145 1.55 4.13 -9.29
N LEU A 146 2.21 4.64 -10.32
CA LEU A 146 1.83 5.92 -10.95
C LEU A 146 0.45 5.86 -11.60
N LEU A 147 0.11 4.73 -12.22
CA LEU A 147 -1.17 4.55 -12.88
C LEU A 147 -2.32 4.40 -11.87
N ARG A 148 -2.09 3.76 -10.72
CA ARG A 148 -3.11 3.61 -9.67
C ARG A 148 -3.57 4.97 -9.13
N GLY A 149 -2.63 5.89 -8.86
CA GLY A 149 -2.95 7.24 -8.40
C GLY A 149 -3.45 8.18 -9.50
N GLY A 150 -2.82 8.16 -10.68
CA GLY A 150 -3.16 9.06 -11.79
C GLY A 150 -4.24 8.55 -12.76
N GLY A 151 -4.68 7.30 -12.59
CA GLY A 151 -5.65 6.63 -13.45
C GLY A 151 -7.10 6.75 -12.97
N PRO A 152 -8.01 5.91 -13.48
CA PRO A 152 -9.44 5.95 -13.14
C PRO A 152 -9.74 5.60 -11.68
N TRP A 153 -8.77 5.03 -10.95
CA TRP A 153 -8.93 4.59 -9.57
C TRP A 153 -8.67 5.71 -8.56
N PHE A 154 -7.93 6.76 -8.91
CA PHE A 154 -7.60 7.87 -8.00
C PHE A 154 -7.10 7.39 -6.62
N ASP A 155 -6.12 6.48 -6.58
CA ASP A 155 -5.59 5.83 -5.37
C ASP A 155 -6.55 4.89 -4.61
N TYR A 156 -7.80 4.71 -5.03
CA TYR A 156 -8.71 3.75 -4.40
C TYR A 156 -8.31 2.31 -4.72
N PHE A 157 -7.70 1.65 -3.73
CA PHE A 157 -7.12 0.32 -3.87
C PHE A 157 -8.17 -0.76 -4.14
N ASP A 158 -9.38 -0.64 -3.60
CA ASP A 158 -10.48 -1.56 -3.86
C ASP A 158 -10.88 -1.59 -5.35
N LEU A 159 -11.00 -0.42 -5.97
CA LEU A 159 -11.28 -0.34 -7.40
C LEU A 159 -10.11 -0.89 -8.24
N PHE A 160 -8.87 -0.54 -7.89
CA PHE A 160 -7.67 -1.04 -8.58
C PHE A 160 -7.55 -2.56 -8.48
N LEU A 161 -7.81 -3.12 -7.30
CA LEU A 161 -7.79 -4.56 -7.05
C LEU A 161 -8.89 -5.28 -7.84
N ALA A 162 -10.09 -4.69 -7.96
CA ALA A 162 -11.20 -5.25 -8.73
C ALA A 162 -10.84 -5.38 -10.22
N ASP A 163 -10.23 -4.36 -10.82
CA ASP A 163 -9.80 -4.43 -12.22
C ASP A 163 -8.59 -5.35 -12.41
N THR A 164 -7.65 -5.36 -11.46
CA THR A 164 -6.52 -6.31 -11.48
C THR A 164 -7.03 -7.76 -11.44
N LYS A 165 -8.00 -8.06 -10.57
CA LYS A 165 -8.68 -9.36 -10.52
C LYS A 165 -9.33 -9.71 -11.85
N ASN A 166 -10.08 -8.77 -12.44
CA ASN A 166 -10.77 -8.99 -13.70
C ASN A 166 -9.77 -9.37 -14.82
N ILE A 167 -8.61 -8.72 -14.88
CA ILE A 167 -7.53 -9.09 -15.81
C ILE A 167 -7.02 -10.51 -15.52
N MET A 168 -6.71 -10.83 -14.27
CA MET A 168 -6.19 -12.15 -13.87
C MET A 168 -7.16 -13.29 -14.20
N GLU A 169 -8.47 -13.04 -14.11
CA GLU A 169 -9.51 -14.02 -14.46
C GLU A 169 -9.91 -14.01 -15.94
N GLY A 170 -9.39 -13.07 -16.72
CA GLY A 170 -9.75 -12.91 -18.12
C GLY A 170 -11.19 -12.41 -18.35
N THR A 171 -11.76 -11.67 -17.40
CA THR A 171 -13.15 -11.17 -17.44
C THR A 171 -13.17 -9.65 -17.61
N ASN A 172 -14.20 -9.11 -18.27
CA ASN A 172 -14.41 -7.66 -18.44
C ASN A 172 -13.21 -6.85 -19.00
N ILE A 173 -12.22 -7.51 -19.62
CA ILE A 173 -10.94 -6.90 -20.00
C ILE A 173 -11.12 -5.67 -20.88
N SER A 174 -12.09 -5.69 -21.80
CA SER A 174 -12.35 -4.57 -22.73
C SER A 174 -12.75 -3.26 -22.05
N ASN A 175 -13.23 -3.32 -20.81
CA ASN A 175 -13.68 -2.15 -20.04
C ASN A 175 -12.58 -1.59 -19.12
N ILE A 176 -11.44 -2.29 -19.03
CA ILE A 176 -10.34 -1.94 -18.13
C ILE A 176 -9.35 -1.05 -18.86
N ASP A 177 -8.74 -0.09 -18.16
CA ASP A 177 -7.73 0.80 -18.73
C ASP A 177 -6.63 0.00 -19.46
N SER A 178 -6.45 0.28 -20.75
CA SER A 178 -5.48 -0.41 -21.60
C SER A 178 -4.05 -0.37 -21.06
N ARG A 179 -3.69 0.69 -20.32
CA ARG A 179 -2.36 0.84 -19.71
C ARG A 179 -2.17 -0.15 -18.57
N LEU A 180 -3.21 -0.45 -17.80
CA LEU A 180 -3.14 -1.50 -16.77
C LEU A 180 -2.97 -2.88 -17.41
N GLN A 181 -3.69 -3.15 -18.50
CA GLN A 181 -3.54 -4.41 -19.25
C GLN A 181 -2.10 -4.57 -19.77
N GLU A 182 -1.50 -3.49 -20.29
CA GLU A 182 -0.11 -3.49 -20.75
C GLU A 182 0.87 -3.68 -19.59
N LEU A 183 0.68 -3.00 -18.47
CA LEU A 183 1.51 -3.17 -17.28
C LEU A 183 1.45 -4.59 -16.71
N VAL A 184 0.27 -5.22 -16.69
CA VAL A 184 0.15 -6.63 -16.28
C VAL A 184 0.95 -7.55 -17.19
N LYS A 185 0.92 -7.32 -18.52
CA LYS A 185 1.73 -8.08 -19.49
C LYS A 185 3.23 -7.84 -19.33
N LEU A 186 3.65 -6.59 -19.09
CA LEU A 186 5.05 -6.23 -18.87
C LEU A 186 5.60 -6.80 -17.56
N ASN A 187 4.73 -6.99 -16.57
CA ASN A 187 5.07 -7.56 -15.27
C ASN A 187 4.61 -9.03 -15.16
N ARG A 188 4.57 -9.77 -16.28
CA ARG A 188 4.05 -11.15 -16.30
C ARG A 188 4.78 -12.09 -15.35
N ASP A 189 6.08 -11.88 -15.11
CA ASP A 189 6.85 -12.72 -14.19
C ASP A 189 6.28 -12.67 -12.75
N PHE A 190 5.62 -11.56 -12.38
CA PHE A 190 4.82 -11.47 -11.16
C PHE A 190 3.41 -12.05 -11.34
N PHE A 191 2.69 -11.63 -12.38
CA PHE A 191 1.26 -11.96 -12.53
C PHE A 191 0.97 -13.39 -12.98
N ASP A 192 1.88 -14.07 -13.66
CA ASP A 192 1.68 -15.43 -14.19
C ASP A 192 1.50 -16.45 -13.05
N CYS A 193 2.05 -16.16 -11.86
CA CYS A 193 1.82 -16.95 -10.64
C CYS A 193 0.40 -16.83 -10.08
N PHE A 194 -0.38 -15.83 -10.51
CA PHE A 194 -1.66 -15.47 -9.91
C PHE A 194 -2.84 -15.51 -10.92
N GLN A 195 -2.72 -16.26 -12.02
CA GLN A 195 -3.80 -16.33 -13.02
C GLN A 195 -5.05 -17.09 -12.54
N GLY A 196 -6.20 -16.65 -13.04
CA GLY A 196 -7.50 -17.23 -12.71
C GLY A 196 -7.96 -16.99 -11.27
N THR A 197 -9.13 -17.53 -10.93
CA THR A 197 -9.74 -17.34 -9.62
C THR A 197 -8.88 -17.90 -8.47
N GLU A 198 -8.23 -19.05 -8.66
CA GLU A 198 -7.35 -19.61 -7.63
C GLU A 198 -6.06 -18.79 -7.47
N GLY A 199 -5.52 -18.26 -8.57
CA GLY A 199 -4.38 -17.35 -8.50
C GLY A 199 -4.71 -16.03 -7.80
N PHE A 200 -5.90 -15.46 -8.04
CA PHE A 200 -6.37 -14.29 -7.28
C PHE A 200 -6.52 -14.57 -5.79
N LYS A 201 -7.04 -15.74 -5.42
CA LYS A 201 -7.12 -16.17 -4.02
C LYS A 201 -5.72 -16.35 -3.40
N GLN A 202 -4.75 -16.84 -4.15
CA GLN A 202 -3.35 -16.92 -3.69
C GLN A 202 -2.77 -15.53 -3.46
N LEU A 203 -2.96 -14.60 -4.40
CA LEU A 203 -2.55 -13.20 -4.25
C LEU A 203 -3.18 -12.57 -3.01
N SER A 204 -4.50 -12.74 -2.83
CA SER A 204 -5.23 -12.21 -1.68
C SER A 204 -4.69 -12.73 -0.35
N LYS A 205 -4.36 -14.02 -0.26
CA LYS A 205 -3.80 -14.60 0.96
C LYS A 205 -2.37 -14.15 1.21
N MET A 206 -1.54 -14.13 0.17
CA MET A 206 -0.12 -13.78 0.27
C MET A 206 0.07 -12.34 0.79
N PHE A 207 -0.78 -11.42 0.34
CA PHE A 207 -0.70 -10.01 0.70
C PHE A 207 -1.70 -9.56 1.78
N TYR A 208 -2.38 -10.52 2.43
CA TYR A 208 -3.30 -10.27 3.56
C TYR A 208 -4.48 -9.34 3.21
N LEU A 209 -5.11 -9.56 2.05
CA LEU A 209 -6.15 -8.68 1.50
C LEU A 209 -7.58 -9.00 1.96
N ASP A 210 -7.75 -9.77 3.03
CA ASP A 210 -9.04 -10.24 3.54
C ASP A 210 -10.05 -9.13 3.87
N LYS A 211 -9.57 -7.90 4.11
CA LYS A 211 -10.44 -6.74 4.32
C LYS A 211 -10.95 -6.12 3.02
N TYR A 212 -10.27 -6.35 1.89
CA TYR A 212 -10.75 -6.00 0.55
C TYR A 212 -11.48 -7.14 -0.14
N VAL A 213 -11.17 -8.40 0.17
CA VAL A 213 -11.69 -9.55 -0.56
C VAL A 213 -12.58 -10.38 0.36
N ASP A 214 -13.81 -10.62 -0.08
CA ASP A 214 -14.66 -11.57 0.59
C ASP A 214 -14.13 -13.00 0.41
N VAL A 215 -13.70 -13.63 1.50
CA VAL A 215 -12.95 -14.91 1.46
C VAL A 215 -13.76 -16.07 0.86
N GLN A 216 -15.09 -16.01 0.94
CA GLN A 216 -15.97 -17.07 0.43
C GLN A 216 -16.29 -16.87 -1.06
N SER A 217 -16.71 -15.66 -1.44
CA SER A 217 -17.11 -15.37 -2.81
C SER A 217 -15.97 -14.89 -3.71
N LEU A 218 -14.81 -14.60 -3.13
CA LEU A 218 -13.63 -13.97 -3.75
C LEU A 218 -13.94 -12.63 -4.42
N LYS A 219 -15.07 -12.00 -4.10
CA LYS A 219 -15.42 -10.68 -4.62
C LYS A 219 -14.61 -9.60 -3.91
N VAL A 220 -14.08 -8.67 -4.70
CA VAL A 220 -13.53 -7.43 -4.16
C VAL A 220 -14.69 -6.58 -3.62
N ARG A 221 -14.54 -6.12 -2.39
CA ARG A 221 -15.50 -5.32 -1.65
C ARG A 221 -15.38 -3.87 -2.12
N ASP A 222 -16.51 -3.20 -2.23
CA ASP A 222 -16.55 -1.75 -2.38
C ASP A 222 -16.34 -1.12 -1.00
N VAL A 223 -15.08 -0.92 -0.63
CA VAL A 223 -14.68 -0.52 0.72
C VAL A 223 -14.93 0.97 0.90
N PHE A 224 -14.57 1.78 -0.08
CA PHE A 224 -14.50 3.24 0.07
C PHE A 224 -15.64 3.99 -0.64
N THR A 225 -16.81 3.36 -0.78
CA THR A 225 -18.00 4.05 -1.32
C THR A 225 -18.46 5.20 -0.41
N PRO A 226 -18.79 6.37 -0.97
CA PRO A 226 -18.51 6.80 -2.34
C PRO A 226 -17.02 7.15 -2.51
N HIS A 227 -16.38 6.74 -3.61
CA HIS A 227 -14.98 7.02 -3.95
C HIS A 227 -14.74 8.52 -4.20
N ALA A 228 -14.78 9.29 -3.12
CA ALA A 228 -14.79 10.74 -3.12
C ALA A 228 -13.41 11.35 -3.39
N ARG A 229 -13.37 12.62 -3.73
CA ARG A 229 -12.12 13.31 -4.07
C ARG A 229 -12.27 14.78 -3.80
N HIS A 230 -11.22 15.45 -3.31
CA HIS A 230 -11.36 16.88 -3.00
C HIS A 230 -11.47 17.78 -4.26
N TRP A 231 -11.31 17.21 -5.46
CA TRP A 231 -11.42 17.91 -6.76
C TRP A 231 -12.10 17.05 -7.82
N PRO A 232 -12.82 17.62 -8.81
CA PRO A 232 -13.51 18.92 -8.85
C PRO A 232 -14.95 18.84 -8.29
N VAL A 233 -15.26 17.80 -7.50
CA VAL A 233 -16.58 17.56 -6.89
C VAL A 233 -16.86 18.64 -5.83
N ARG A 234 -18.13 18.90 -5.52
CA ARG A 234 -18.54 19.76 -4.39
C ARG A 234 -19.34 18.92 -3.41
N TYR A 235 -18.99 19.02 -2.15
CA TYR A 235 -19.68 18.40 -1.02
C TYR A 235 -20.17 19.50 -0.07
N SER A 236 -21.17 19.19 0.75
CA SER A 236 -21.39 19.99 1.97
C SER A 236 -20.27 19.72 2.98
N GLU A 237 -20.12 20.60 3.97
CA GLU A 237 -19.16 20.39 5.08
C GLU A 237 -19.46 19.09 5.84
N GLU A 238 -20.74 18.82 6.12
CA GLU A 238 -21.21 17.61 6.80
C GLU A 238 -20.90 16.35 5.99
N GLU A 239 -21.29 16.33 4.71
CA GLU A 239 -21.06 15.20 3.80
C GLU A 239 -19.56 14.88 3.66
N TYR A 240 -18.73 15.90 3.44
CA TYR A 240 -17.28 15.70 3.31
C TYR A 240 -16.66 15.18 4.61
N SER A 241 -17.05 15.74 5.75
CA SER A 241 -16.57 15.32 7.07
C SER A 241 -16.91 13.85 7.36
N GLU A 242 -18.14 13.43 7.05
CA GLU A 242 -18.57 12.04 7.20
C GLU A 242 -17.76 11.09 6.29
N ILE A 243 -17.54 11.47 5.03
CA ILE A 243 -16.77 10.68 4.07
C ILE A 243 -15.31 10.53 4.54
N VAL A 244 -14.67 11.62 4.98
CA VAL A 244 -13.28 11.59 5.49
C VAL A 244 -13.16 10.71 6.72
N ALA A 245 -14.06 10.88 7.70
CA ALA A 245 -14.06 10.07 8.91
C ALA A 245 -14.27 8.58 8.60
N ALA A 246 -15.22 8.26 7.70
CA ALA A 246 -15.48 6.90 7.28
C ALA A 246 -14.29 6.28 6.53
N TYR A 247 -13.64 7.03 5.64
CA TYR A 247 -12.43 6.59 4.93
C TYR A 247 -11.32 6.26 5.92
N ILE A 248 -10.98 7.19 6.81
CA ILE A 248 -9.90 7.04 7.80
C ILE A 248 -10.15 5.81 8.67
N LYS A 249 -11.38 5.66 9.18
CA LYS A 249 -11.75 4.50 10.00
C LYS A 249 -11.50 3.19 9.25
N LYS A 250 -12.05 3.05 8.04
CA LYS A 250 -11.92 1.82 7.23
C LYS A 250 -10.48 1.54 6.85
N ALA A 251 -9.74 2.55 6.39
CA ALA A 251 -8.34 2.41 6.03
C ALA A 251 -7.48 2.00 7.24
N THR A 252 -7.73 2.58 8.42
CA THR A 252 -7.03 2.22 9.66
C THR A 252 -7.32 0.78 10.06
N GLU A 253 -8.59 0.34 10.02
CA GLU A 253 -8.96 -1.05 10.30
C GLU A 253 -8.29 -2.06 9.35
N ILE A 254 -8.09 -1.68 8.08
CA ILE A 254 -7.39 -2.49 7.08
C ILE A 254 -5.89 -2.55 7.39
N ILE A 255 -5.28 -1.40 7.65
CA ILE A 255 -3.85 -1.26 7.95
C ILE A 255 -3.51 -2.06 9.20
N ASP A 256 -4.26 -1.90 10.28
CA ASP A 256 -4.03 -2.62 11.54
C ASP A 256 -4.20 -4.12 11.35
N TYR A 257 -5.26 -4.56 10.64
CA TYR A 257 -5.44 -5.97 10.33
C TYR A 257 -4.22 -6.55 9.59
N ARG A 258 -3.76 -5.88 8.53
CA ARG A 258 -2.60 -6.32 7.75
C ARG A 258 -1.33 -6.32 8.57
N CYS A 259 -1.11 -5.29 9.39
CA CYS A 259 0.05 -5.21 10.28
C CYS A 259 0.12 -6.45 11.20
N GLY A 260 -1.00 -6.83 11.83
CA GLY A 260 -1.06 -8.04 12.64
C GLY A 260 -0.70 -9.32 11.88
N ARG A 261 -1.23 -9.49 10.66
CA ARG A 261 -0.88 -10.64 9.81
C ARG A 261 0.60 -10.66 9.42
N MET A 262 1.18 -9.50 9.14
CA MET A 262 2.59 -9.35 8.82
C MET A 262 3.48 -9.67 10.02
N ILE A 263 3.14 -9.15 11.21
CA ILE A 263 3.86 -9.44 12.46
C ILE A 263 3.82 -10.95 12.76
N GLU A 264 2.64 -11.60 12.72
CA GLU A 264 2.53 -13.04 12.93
C GLU A 264 3.40 -13.87 11.97
N ALA A 265 3.61 -13.38 10.75
CA ALA A 265 4.45 -14.04 9.75
C ALA A 265 5.94 -13.75 9.97
N LEU A 266 6.28 -12.53 10.37
CA LEU A 266 7.65 -12.14 10.74
C LEU A 266 8.13 -12.89 11.97
N GLU A 267 7.33 -12.99 13.03
CA GLU A 267 7.67 -13.74 14.26
C GLU A 267 8.03 -15.20 13.94
N LYS A 268 7.34 -15.82 12.98
CA LYS A 268 7.65 -17.19 12.54
C LYS A 268 8.91 -17.29 11.69
N ALA A 269 9.27 -16.23 10.99
CA ALA A 269 10.42 -16.20 10.12
C ALA A 269 11.72 -15.91 10.89
N ILE A 270 11.67 -15.08 11.93
CA ILE A 270 12.83 -14.65 12.72
C ILE A 270 13.08 -15.49 13.99
N ALA A 271 12.15 -16.40 14.35
CA ALA A 271 12.30 -17.33 15.46
C ALA A 271 13.29 -18.48 15.15
#